data_AF-A0A914M9G3-F1
#
_entry.id   AF-A0A914M9G3-F1
#
_cell.length_a   1.000
_cell.length_b   1.000
_cell.length_c   1.000
_cell.angle_alpha   90.00
_cell.angle_beta   90.00
_cell.angle_gamma   90.00
#
_symmetry.space_group_name_H-M   'P 1'
#
loop_
_entity.id
_entity.type
_entity.pdbx_description
1 polymer ?
#
loop_
_entity_poly.entity_id
_entity_poly.type
_entity_poly.pdbx_seq_one_letter_code
_entity_poly.pdbx_strand_id
1 'polypeptide(L)'
;MSKKECDTVTDMVGGALPYHMDLPDSVRNETQRRWEKNEVKILCATIAFGKTVNKPNVRFVIHHTLPQSLEQYERQCALAGTDGQLSHCVLLYSFNDHLRVLRLIKEDIPKPPPNVMAMKEGSLKNVLRYCENVAECRRKKLAAAFDEKYSAEQCIATAGPCTICEALMDGKQPLKLYDFTGEALAVFASMRMLRNTCISYMADIFRGCLTKKRVKQTMDDHSHGRLPFFGLGSGLTDTDCQRFMQKLVIDDYLYLRLTSTRHMTVIGYAALGKKGSNLLNKYKQQENVPPNERIYLHVSDAKEKRRSSKGHTDLDGDDQTNNNANKRKRLSSAK
;
A
#
# COMPACT_ATOMS: atom_id res chain seq x y z
N MET A 1 3.70 -12.17 11.07
CA MET A 1 4.15 -11.87 12.44
C MET A 1 5.16 -12.93 12.86
N SER A 2 6.24 -12.54 13.54
CA SER A 2 7.24 -13.46 14.11
C SER A 2 6.73 -14.12 15.39
N LYS A 3 7.45 -15.14 15.89
CA LYS A 3 7.08 -15.87 17.11
C LYS A 3 7.12 -14.96 18.35
N LYS A 4 8.19 -14.18 18.50
CA LYS A 4 8.33 -13.19 19.57
C LYS A 4 7.21 -12.13 19.56
N GLU A 5 6.83 -11.66 18.37
CA GLU A 5 5.70 -10.72 18.25
C GLU A 5 4.36 -11.38 18.60
N CYS A 6 4.21 -12.68 18.32
CA CYS A 6 3.03 -13.45 18.71
C CYS A 6 2.83 -13.43 20.23
N ASP A 7 3.89 -13.70 20.99
CA ASP A 7 3.86 -13.64 22.45
C ASP A 7 3.61 -12.21 22.93
N THR A 8 4.35 -11.24 22.39
CA THR A 8 4.21 -9.83 22.78
C THR A 8 2.79 -9.31 22.57
N VAL A 9 2.17 -9.62 21.43
CA VAL A 9 0.79 -9.20 21.12
C VAL A 9 -0.21 -9.95 22.01
N THR A 10 0.04 -11.23 22.31
CA THR A 10 -0.80 -12.01 23.24
C THR A 10 -0.86 -11.35 24.61
N ASP A 11 0.29 -10.94 25.13
CA ASP A 11 0.39 -10.26 26.42
C ASP A 11 -0.29 -8.89 26.40
N MET A 12 -0.10 -8.12 25.32
CA MET A 12 -0.72 -6.80 25.16
C MET A 12 -2.25 -6.86 25.07
N VAL A 13 -2.79 -7.85 24.37
CA VAL A 13 -4.24 -8.01 24.21
C VAL A 13 -4.89 -8.42 25.54
N GLY A 14 -4.22 -9.27 26.32
CA GLY A 14 -4.76 -9.81 27.57
C GLY A 14 -5.89 -10.82 27.32
N GLY A 15 -5.85 -11.97 27.99
CA GLY A 15 -6.89 -13.01 27.83
C GLY A 15 -6.88 -13.70 26.45
N ALA A 16 -5.78 -13.58 25.71
CA ALA A 16 -5.50 -14.32 24.47
C ALA A 16 -4.55 -15.49 24.74
N LEU A 17 -4.44 -16.42 23.77
CA LEU A 17 -3.40 -17.47 23.78
C LEU A 17 -2.50 -17.36 22.54
N PRO A 18 -1.20 -17.66 22.67
CA PRO A 18 -0.27 -17.67 21.55
C PRO A 18 -0.34 -19.01 20.79
N TYR A 19 -0.12 -18.97 19.48
CA TYR A 19 0.03 -20.16 18.64
C TYR A 19 1.15 -19.99 17.61
N HIS A 20 2.26 -20.69 17.84
CA HIS A 20 3.39 -20.74 16.91
C HIS A 20 4.22 -22.01 17.07
N MET A 21 5.16 -22.23 16.14
CA MET A 21 5.92 -23.49 16.04
C MET A 21 6.86 -23.79 17.22
N ASP A 22 7.26 -22.78 18.00
CA ASP A 22 8.10 -23.00 19.19
C ASP A 22 7.33 -23.53 20.41
N LEU A 23 5.99 -23.60 20.34
CA LEU A 23 5.20 -24.22 21.40
C LEU A 23 5.17 -25.75 21.21
N PRO A 24 5.24 -26.53 22.29
CA PRO A 24 5.07 -27.98 22.23
C PRO A 24 3.72 -28.36 21.60
N ASP A 25 3.67 -29.50 20.90
CA ASP A 25 2.45 -29.99 20.24
C ASP A 25 1.27 -30.13 21.20
N SER A 26 1.51 -30.61 22.43
CA SER A 26 0.49 -30.70 23.46
C SER A 26 -0.13 -29.34 23.80
N VAL A 27 0.70 -28.30 23.91
CA VAL A 27 0.26 -26.92 24.17
C VAL A 27 -0.50 -26.36 22.97
N ARG A 28 -0.03 -26.59 21.74
CA ARG A 28 -0.72 -26.14 20.53
C ARG A 28 -2.11 -26.77 20.39
N ASN A 29 -2.21 -28.08 20.60
CA ASN A 29 -3.47 -28.82 20.53
C ASN A 29 -4.46 -28.34 21.60
N GLU A 30 -4.00 -28.14 22.83
CA GLU A 30 -4.86 -27.65 23.91
C GLU A 30 -5.31 -26.21 23.64
N THR A 31 -4.40 -25.33 23.23
CA THR A 31 -4.74 -23.94 22.85
C THR A 31 -5.79 -23.89 21.74
N GLN A 32 -5.63 -24.70 20.68
CA GLN A 32 -6.60 -24.80 19.60
C GLN A 32 -7.96 -25.29 20.13
N ARG A 33 -7.98 -26.38 20.92
CA ARG A 33 -9.20 -26.93 21.51
C ARG A 33 -9.96 -25.91 22.35
N ARG A 34 -9.25 -25.17 23.21
CA ARG A 34 -9.84 -24.14 24.09
C ARG A 34 -10.46 -23.01 23.28
N TRP A 35 -9.80 -22.57 22.21
CA TRP A 35 -10.32 -21.53 21.32
C TRP A 35 -11.52 -22.00 20.49
N GLU A 36 -11.47 -23.22 19.95
CA GLU A 36 -12.59 -23.84 19.23
C GLU A 36 -13.84 -23.92 20.11
N LYS A 37 -13.69 -24.37 21.36
CA LYS A 37 -14.76 -24.44 22.37
C LYS A 37 -15.20 -23.09 22.97
N ASN A 38 -14.64 -21.97 22.51
CA ASN A 38 -14.90 -20.62 23.03
C ASN A 38 -14.49 -20.40 24.51
N GLU A 39 -13.65 -21.26 25.08
CA GLU A 39 -13.06 -21.07 26.41
C GLU A 39 -12.06 -19.89 26.40
N VAL A 40 -11.42 -19.65 25.26
CA VAL A 40 -10.63 -18.45 24.96
C VAL A 40 -11.20 -17.76 23.73
N LYS A 41 -11.33 -16.44 23.78
CA LYS A 41 -11.96 -15.66 22.69
C LYS A 41 -10.98 -15.28 21.58
N ILE A 42 -9.73 -14.99 21.95
CA ILE A 42 -8.73 -14.47 21.04
C ILE A 42 -7.55 -15.43 20.97
N LEU A 43 -7.14 -15.76 19.75
CA LEU A 43 -5.94 -16.51 19.47
C LEU A 43 -4.99 -15.63 18.67
N CYS A 44 -3.80 -15.41 19.19
CA CYS A 44 -2.72 -14.74 18.47
C CYS A 44 -1.86 -15.81 17.81
N ALA A 45 -1.76 -15.78 16.47
CA ALA A 45 -1.14 -16.86 15.75
C ALA A 45 -0.15 -16.40 14.67
N THR A 46 0.87 -17.22 14.44
CA THR A 46 1.74 -17.15 13.25
C THR A 46 1.14 -17.97 12.10
N ILE A 47 1.82 -18.00 10.95
CA ILE A 47 1.41 -18.77 9.76
C ILE A 47 1.31 -20.28 9.99
N ALA A 48 1.78 -20.77 11.14
CA ALA A 48 1.68 -22.17 11.55
C ALA A 48 0.26 -22.60 11.91
N PHE A 49 -0.66 -21.65 12.14
CA PHE A 49 -2.06 -21.92 12.41
C PHE A 49 -2.87 -21.98 11.11
N GLY A 50 -3.88 -22.85 11.03
CA GLY A 50 -4.85 -22.85 9.92
C GLY A 50 -4.86 -24.08 9.00
N LYS A 51 -4.10 -25.16 9.30
CA LYS A 51 -4.16 -26.38 8.46
C LYS A 51 -5.47 -27.16 8.63
N THR A 52 -6.04 -27.16 9.83
CA THR A 52 -7.29 -27.86 10.19
C THR A 52 -7.96 -27.07 11.31
N VAL A 53 -8.74 -26.05 10.97
CA VAL A 53 -9.52 -25.25 11.93
C VAL A 53 -10.99 -25.58 11.73
N ASN A 54 -11.66 -26.06 12.78
CA ASN A 54 -13.09 -26.36 12.74
C ASN A 54 -13.87 -25.40 13.66
N LYS A 55 -13.89 -24.12 13.30
CA LYS A 55 -14.59 -23.07 14.05
C LYS A 55 -15.34 -22.14 13.09
N PRO A 56 -16.64 -22.35 12.85
CA PRO A 56 -17.34 -21.60 11.82
C PRO A 56 -17.69 -20.16 12.22
N ASN A 57 -17.72 -19.89 13.53
CA ASN A 57 -18.18 -18.64 14.11
C ASN A 57 -17.06 -17.62 14.41
N VAL A 58 -15.99 -17.61 13.61
CA VAL A 58 -14.90 -16.62 13.75
C VAL A 58 -15.38 -15.26 13.27
N ARG A 59 -15.48 -14.30 14.19
CA ARG A 59 -16.01 -12.95 13.91
C ARG A 59 -15.00 -11.97 13.35
N PHE A 60 -13.70 -12.21 13.58
CA PHE A 60 -12.68 -11.37 12.99
C PHE A 60 -11.36 -12.08 12.78
N VAL A 61 -10.61 -11.62 11.79
CA VAL A 61 -9.20 -11.94 11.56
C VAL A 61 -8.45 -10.60 11.47
N ILE A 62 -7.44 -10.42 12.32
CA ILE A 62 -6.62 -9.21 12.37
C ILE A 62 -5.20 -9.56 11.95
N HIS A 63 -4.75 -9.01 10.83
CA HIS A 63 -3.36 -9.06 10.40
C HIS A 63 -2.59 -7.91 11.07
N HIS A 64 -1.93 -8.22 12.19
CA HIS A 64 -1.00 -7.30 12.85
C HIS A 64 0.25 -7.00 12.01
N THR A 65 0.59 -7.88 11.06
CA THR A 65 1.75 -7.73 10.18
C THR A 65 1.31 -8.01 8.76
N LEU A 66 1.89 -7.27 7.81
CA LEU A 66 1.67 -7.50 6.39
C LEU A 66 1.84 -8.98 6.02
N PRO A 67 0.85 -9.58 5.30
CA PRO A 67 1.02 -10.88 4.71
C PRO A 67 2.10 -10.83 3.63
N GLN A 68 2.75 -11.96 3.36
CA GLN A 68 3.80 -12.07 2.33
C GLN A 68 3.21 -12.02 0.92
N SER A 69 1.92 -12.31 0.76
CA SER A 69 1.22 -12.34 -0.52
C SER A 69 -0.30 -12.16 -0.35
N LEU A 70 -1.02 -11.84 -1.43
CA LEU A 70 -2.49 -11.72 -1.40
C LEU A 70 -3.17 -13.07 -1.24
N GLU A 71 -2.57 -14.15 -1.74
CA GLU A 71 -3.01 -15.53 -1.55
C GLU A 71 -2.94 -15.95 -0.09
N GLN A 72 -1.88 -15.56 0.61
CA GLN A 72 -1.79 -15.77 2.04
C GLN A 72 -2.84 -14.96 2.79
N TYR A 73 -3.06 -13.70 2.40
CA TYR A 73 -4.05 -12.83 3.02
C TYR A 73 -5.47 -13.41 2.89
N GLU A 74 -5.86 -13.79 1.67
CA GLU A 74 -7.17 -14.36 1.35
C GLU A 74 -7.41 -15.63 2.17
N ARG A 75 -6.48 -16.61 2.12
CA ARG A 75 -6.61 -17.87 2.85
C ARG A 75 -6.78 -17.69 4.35
N GLN A 76 -6.13 -16.68 4.92
CA GLN A 76 -6.22 -16.36 6.35
C GLN A 76 -7.55 -15.65 6.67
N CYS A 77 -8.00 -14.75 5.79
CA CYS A 77 -9.29 -14.09 5.90
C CYS A 77 -10.46 -15.08 5.77
N ALA A 78 -10.31 -16.13 4.95
CA ALA A 78 -11.32 -17.17 4.73
C ALA A 78 -11.64 -18.01 5.98
N LEU A 79 -10.87 -17.87 7.07
CA LEU A 79 -11.22 -18.45 8.36
C LEU A 79 -12.39 -17.72 9.03
N ALA A 80 -12.66 -16.47 8.65
CA ALA A 80 -13.70 -15.65 9.26
C ALA A 80 -15.07 -15.93 8.63
N GLY A 81 -16.10 -16.11 9.46
CA GLY A 81 -17.49 -16.09 9.02
C GLY A 81 -17.91 -17.24 8.12
N THR A 82 -17.35 -18.45 8.31
CA THR A 82 -17.75 -19.62 7.51
C THR A 82 -19.17 -20.11 7.86
N ASP A 83 -19.78 -19.58 8.92
CA ASP A 83 -21.20 -19.70 9.25
C ASP A 83 -22.10 -18.73 8.44
N GLY A 84 -21.52 -17.92 7.55
CA GLY A 84 -22.23 -16.93 6.73
C GLY A 84 -22.64 -15.65 7.48
N GLN A 85 -22.30 -15.54 8.77
CA GLN A 85 -22.58 -14.33 9.55
C GLN A 85 -21.52 -13.27 9.31
N LEU A 86 -21.88 -12.01 9.56
CA LEU A 86 -20.96 -10.88 9.39
C LEU A 86 -19.69 -11.10 10.21
N SER A 87 -18.55 -10.93 9.54
CA SER A 87 -17.22 -11.01 10.12
C SER A 87 -16.29 -9.97 9.49
N HIS A 88 -15.23 -9.61 10.21
CA HIS A 88 -14.31 -8.53 9.81
C HIS A 88 -12.90 -9.06 9.54
N CYS A 89 -12.33 -8.65 8.41
CA CYS A 89 -10.92 -8.88 8.10
C CYS A 89 -10.20 -7.54 8.13
N VAL A 90 -9.28 -7.36 9.08
CA VAL A 90 -8.60 -6.09 9.35
C VAL A 90 -7.10 -6.26 9.14
N LEU A 91 -6.51 -5.46 8.26
CA LEU A 91 -5.07 -5.40 8.06
C LEU A 91 -4.52 -4.11 8.66
N LEU A 92 -3.69 -4.24 9.70
CA LEU A 92 -2.96 -3.12 10.28
C LEU A 92 -1.74 -2.83 9.40
N TYR A 93 -1.71 -1.64 8.82
CA TYR A 93 -0.75 -1.31 7.77
C TYR A 93 0.18 -0.17 8.17
N SER A 94 1.48 -0.43 8.06
CA SER A 94 2.52 0.59 7.93
C SER A 94 3.40 0.24 6.74
N PHE A 95 3.71 1.24 5.90
CA PHE A 95 4.60 1.00 4.76
C PHE A 95 5.93 0.41 5.23
N ASN A 96 6.48 0.84 6.36
CA ASN A 96 7.77 0.35 6.85
C ASN A 96 7.77 -1.14 7.23
N ASP A 97 6.61 -1.75 7.48
CA ASP A 97 6.52 -3.18 7.81
C ASP A 97 7.00 -4.08 6.67
N HIS A 98 6.93 -3.61 5.42
CA HIS A 98 7.38 -4.40 4.26
C HIS A 98 8.87 -4.74 4.35
N LEU A 99 9.69 -3.86 4.93
CA LEU A 99 11.13 -4.08 5.11
C LEU A 99 11.39 -5.24 6.08
N ARG A 100 10.59 -5.31 7.14
CA ARG A 100 10.66 -6.40 8.11
C ARG A 100 10.16 -7.71 7.51
N VAL A 101 9.06 -7.69 6.75
CA VAL A 101 8.57 -8.88 6.04
C VAL A 101 9.58 -9.37 5.01
N LEU A 102 10.23 -8.47 4.26
CA LEU A 102 11.28 -8.83 3.31
C LEU A 102 12.47 -9.49 4.00
N ARG A 103 12.86 -9.01 5.19
CA ARG A 103 13.89 -9.64 6.00
C ARG A 103 13.49 -11.06 6.42
N LEU A 104 12.25 -11.25 6.92
CA LEU A 104 11.74 -12.57 7.29
C LEU A 104 11.76 -13.53 6.10
N ILE A 105 11.36 -13.09 4.90
CA ILE A 105 11.42 -13.91 3.68
C ILE A 105 12.85 -14.37 3.37
N LYS A 106 13.86 -13.49 3.57
CA LYS A 106 15.28 -13.81 3.35
C LYS A 106 15.85 -14.75 4.41
N GLU A 107 15.37 -14.67 5.65
CA GLU A 107 15.76 -15.56 6.75
C GLU A 107 15.12 -16.95 6.59
N ASP A 108 13.85 -17.02 6.14
CA ASP A 108 13.10 -18.26 5.93
C ASP A 108 13.66 -19.14 4.80
N ILE A 109 14.29 -18.53 3.77
CA ILE A 109 14.87 -19.25 2.63
C ILE A 109 16.36 -18.93 2.54
N PRO A 110 17.25 -19.71 3.19
CA PRO A 110 18.68 -19.49 3.11
C PRO A 110 19.19 -19.66 1.67
N LYS A 111 19.88 -18.64 1.13
CA LYS A 111 20.43 -18.60 -0.24
C LYS A 111 19.38 -18.94 -1.32
N PRO A 112 18.29 -18.18 -1.39
CA PRO A 112 17.22 -18.41 -2.36
C PRO A 112 17.72 -18.11 -3.79
N PRO A 113 17.34 -18.91 -4.79
CA PRO A 113 17.57 -18.58 -6.19
C PRO A 113 17.03 -17.17 -6.52
N PRO A 114 17.72 -16.35 -7.35
CA PRO A 114 17.32 -14.97 -7.61
C PRO A 114 15.88 -14.81 -8.13
N ASN A 115 15.40 -15.76 -8.95
CA ASN A 115 14.03 -15.80 -9.45
C ASN A 115 13.00 -16.03 -8.34
N VAL A 116 13.29 -16.88 -7.36
CA VAL A 116 12.40 -17.14 -6.22
C VAL A 116 12.27 -15.89 -5.34
N MET A 117 13.37 -15.17 -5.11
CA MET A 117 13.31 -13.90 -4.40
C MET A 117 12.54 -12.83 -5.14
N ALA A 118 12.79 -12.68 -6.44
CA ALA A 118 12.07 -11.73 -7.27
C ALA A 118 10.55 -12.02 -7.25
N MET A 119 10.16 -13.30 -7.29
CA MET A 119 8.77 -13.72 -7.17
C MET A 119 8.17 -13.30 -5.81
N LYS A 120 8.85 -13.61 -4.69
CA LYS A 120 8.38 -13.26 -3.34
C LYS A 120 8.31 -11.75 -3.12
N GLU A 121 9.29 -10.99 -3.60
CA GLU A 121 9.29 -9.53 -3.59
C GLU A 121 8.13 -8.96 -4.43
N GLY A 122 7.85 -9.55 -5.59
CA GLY A 122 6.71 -9.23 -6.43
C GLY A 122 5.38 -9.46 -5.71
N SER A 123 5.21 -10.61 -5.06
CA SER A 123 4.02 -10.93 -4.24
C SER A 123 3.83 -9.92 -3.10
N LEU A 124 4.90 -9.56 -2.39
CA LEU A 124 4.84 -8.56 -1.32
C LEU A 124 4.45 -7.18 -1.87
N LYS A 125 5.00 -6.77 -3.02
CA LYS A 125 4.61 -5.50 -3.68
C LYS A 125 3.12 -5.49 -4.06
N ASN A 126 2.54 -6.62 -4.44
CA ASN A 126 1.10 -6.71 -4.70
C ASN A 126 0.27 -6.47 -3.42
N VAL A 127 0.75 -6.95 -2.27
CA VAL A 127 0.14 -6.61 -0.96
C VAL A 127 0.26 -5.11 -0.68
N LEU A 128 1.40 -4.48 -0.96
CA LEU A 128 1.56 -3.03 -0.80
C LEU A 128 0.61 -2.25 -1.71
N ARG A 129 0.47 -2.65 -2.99
CA ARG A 129 -0.50 -2.04 -3.92
C ARG A 129 -1.94 -2.19 -3.43
N TYR A 130 -2.27 -3.30 -2.77
CA TYR A 130 -3.58 -3.51 -2.16
C TYR A 130 -3.80 -2.60 -0.94
N CYS A 131 -2.77 -2.41 -0.11
CA CYS A 131 -2.85 -1.54 1.08
C CYS A 131 -2.91 -0.05 0.70
N GLU A 132 -2.09 0.38 -0.27
CA GLU A 132 -2.01 1.76 -0.78
C GLU A 132 -3.18 2.14 -1.71
N ASN A 133 -4.03 1.19 -2.05
CA ASN A 133 -5.25 1.45 -2.78
C ASN A 133 -6.25 2.19 -1.88
N VAL A 134 -6.73 3.32 -2.38
CA VAL A 134 -7.63 4.24 -1.68
C VAL A 134 -8.91 4.55 -2.47
N ALA A 135 -9.03 4.05 -3.71
CA ALA A 135 -10.09 4.44 -4.63
C ALA A 135 -10.90 3.25 -5.15
N GLU A 136 -10.25 2.10 -5.38
CA GLU A 136 -10.94 0.92 -5.89
C GLU A 136 -11.50 0.06 -4.75
N CYS A 137 -12.67 -0.56 -4.94
CA CYS A 137 -13.24 -1.51 -3.98
C CYS A 137 -12.22 -2.60 -3.60
N ARG A 138 -12.01 -2.82 -2.28
CA ARG A 138 -11.04 -3.83 -1.78
C ARG A 138 -11.40 -5.24 -2.24
N ARG A 139 -12.69 -5.61 -2.26
CA ARG A 139 -13.13 -6.94 -2.71
C ARG A 139 -12.92 -7.14 -4.21
N LYS A 140 -13.26 -6.13 -5.03
CA LYS A 140 -12.97 -6.12 -6.46
C LYS A 140 -11.48 -6.33 -6.73
N LYS A 141 -10.62 -5.59 -6.02
CA LYS A 141 -9.16 -5.69 -6.20
C LYS A 141 -8.60 -7.03 -5.75
N LEU A 142 -9.14 -7.61 -4.68
CA LEU A 142 -8.74 -8.94 -4.21
C LEU A 142 -9.20 -10.02 -5.19
N ALA A 143 -10.46 -10.01 -5.63
CA ALA A 143 -11.00 -10.95 -6.62
C ALA A 143 -10.22 -10.92 -7.95
N ALA A 144 -9.87 -9.72 -8.43
CA ALA A 144 -9.07 -9.55 -9.64
C ALA A 144 -7.67 -10.17 -9.55
N ALA A 145 -7.11 -10.35 -8.34
CA ALA A 145 -5.83 -11.03 -8.16
C ALA A 145 -5.90 -12.55 -8.41
N PHE A 146 -7.12 -13.12 -8.47
CA PHE A 146 -7.40 -14.53 -8.74
C PHE A 146 -8.21 -14.72 -10.04
N ASP A 147 -8.20 -13.72 -10.92
CA ASP A 147 -8.97 -13.71 -12.16
C ASP A 147 -10.50 -13.87 -11.96
N GLU A 148 -10.99 -13.53 -10.77
CA GLU A 148 -12.41 -13.54 -10.44
C GLU A 148 -13.07 -12.18 -10.74
N LYS A 149 -14.31 -12.22 -11.24
CA LYS A 149 -15.10 -11.03 -11.53
C LYS A 149 -15.92 -10.65 -10.30
N TYR A 150 -15.59 -9.50 -9.71
CA TYR A 150 -16.36 -8.91 -8.61
C TYR A 150 -16.49 -7.40 -8.81
N SER A 151 -17.68 -6.85 -8.63
CA SER A 151 -17.99 -5.44 -8.85
C SER A 151 -18.07 -4.65 -7.55
N ALA A 152 -17.94 -3.31 -7.63
CA ALA A 152 -18.08 -2.46 -6.45
C ALA A 152 -19.55 -2.45 -5.95
N GLU A 153 -20.49 -2.56 -6.87
CA GLU A 153 -21.94 -2.64 -6.62
C GLU A 153 -22.28 -3.91 -5.83
N GLN A 154 -21.66 -5.05 -6.17
CA GLN A 154 -21.78 -6.27 -5.39
C GLN A 154 -21.28 -6.08 -3.94
N CYS A 155 -20.20 -5.32 -3.75
CA CYS A 155 -19.70 -5.02 -2.40
C CYS A 155 -20.69 -4.18 -1.60
N ILE A 156 -21.24 -3.13 -2.22
CA ILE A 156 -22.19 -2.19 -1.64
C ILE A 156 -23.49 -2.89 -1.24
N ALA A 157 -23.94 -3.87 -2.04
CA ALA A 157 -25.14 -4.66 -1.76
C ALA A 157 -24.99 -5.64 -0.58
N THR A 158 -23.79 -5.81 -0.01
CA THR A 158 -23.59 -6.71 1.14
C THR A 158 -23.88 -6.02 2.48
N ALA A 159 -24.19 -6.80 3.51
CA ALA A 159 -24.46 -6.28 4.87
C ALA A 159 -23.25 -5.62 5.55
N GLY A 160 -22.03 -5.84 5.03
CA GLY A 160 -20.80 -5.19 5.50
C GLY A 160 -19.89 -4.90 4.32
N PRO A 161 -20.06 -3.77 3.62
CA PRO A 161 -19.19 -3.38 2.51
C PRO A 161 -17.74 -3.16 2.97
N CYS A 162 -16.79 -3.12 2.05
CA CYS A 162 -15.41 -2.80 2.41
C CYS A 162 -15.26 -1.31 2.73
N THR A 163 -14.22 -0.95 3.49
CA THR A 163 -13.99 0.42 3.98
C THR A 163 -13.99 1.51 2.89
N ILE A 164 -13.57 1.17 1.66
CA ILE A 164 -13.57 2.11 0.52
C ILE A 164 -15.00 2.30 0.00
N CYS A 165 -15.78 1.23 -0.12
CA CYS A 165 -17.19 1.31 -0.51
C CYS A 165 -18.03 1.99 0.56
N GLU A 166 -17.82 1.70 1.84
CA GLU A 166 -18.47 2.40 2.95
C GLU A 166 -18.20 3.90 2.90
N ALA A 167 -16.93 4.31 2.72
CA ALA A 167 -16.59 5.72 2.60
C ALA A 167 -17.34 6.43 1.46
N LEU A 168 -17.50 5.77 0.30
CA LEU A 168 -18.25 6.30 -0.82
C LEU A 168 -19.76 6.36 -0.54
N MET A 169 -20.31 5.36 0.15
CA MET A 169 -21.71 5.35 0.58
C MET A 169 -22.01 6.47 1.59
N ASP A 170 -21.06 6.79 2.47
CA ASP A 170 -21.14 7.90 3.42
C ASP A 170 -21.05 9.29 2.75
N GLY A 171 -21.00 9.34 1.41
CA GLY A 171 -20.90 10.58 0.64
C GLY A 171 -19.52 11.26 0.74
N LYS A 172 -18.48 10.54 1.19
CA LYS A 172 -17.11 11.09 1.11
C LYS A 172 -16.73 11.24 -0.35
N GLN A 173 -16.19 12.41 -0.68
CA GLN A 173 -15.75 12.71 -2.04
C GLN A 173 -14.71 11.67 -2.49
N PRO A 174 -14.88 11.09 -3.69
CA PRO A 174 -13.89 10.16 -4.22
C PRO A 174 -12.57 10.91 -4.45
N LEU A 175 -11.47 10.21 -4.17
CA LEU A 175 -10.15 10.69 -4.53
C LEU A 175 -10.02 10.66 -6.05
N LYS A 176 -9.42 11.69 -6.62
CA LYS A 176 -9.31 11.88 -8.07
C LYS A 176 -7.94 11.51 -8.58
N LEU A 177 -7.90 10.90 -9.74
CA LEU A 177 -6.69 10.47 -10.42
C LEU A 177 -6.06 11.63 -11.20
N TYR A 178 -4.81 11.93 -10.88
CA TYR A 178 -4.01 12.92 -11.62
C TYR A 178 -2.70 12.32 -12.11
N ASP A 179 -2.18 12.87 -13.21
CA ASP A 179 -0.86 12.58 -13.74
C ASP A 179 0.21 13.34 -12.94
N PHE A 180 1.10 12.60 -12.28
CA PHE A 180 2.25 13.09 -11.48
C PHE A 180 3.59 12.78 -12.16
N THR A 181 3.59 12.52 -13.48
CA THR A 181 4.81 12.15 -14.21
C THR A 181 5.85 13.27 -14.15
N GLY A 182 5.45 14.53 -14.24
CA GLY A 182 6.35 15.69 -14.16
C GLY A 182 7.05 15.80 -12.80
N GLU A 183 6.29 15.65 -11.72
CA GLU A 183 6.77 15.64 -10.34
C GLU A 183 7.73 14.48 -10.10
N ALA A 184 7.41 13.30 -10.62
CA ALA A 184 8.25 12.11 -10.51
C ALA A 184 9.60 12.31 -11.24
N LEU A 185 9.58 12.88 -12.44
CA LEU A 185 10.79 13.23 -13.18
C LEU A 185 11.66 14.23 -12.40
N ALA A 186 11.05 15.23 -11.75
CA ALA A 186 11.76 16.17 -10.89
C ALA A 186 12.42 15.48 -9.68
N VAL A 187 11.76 14.48 -9.07
CA VAL A 187 12.35 13.62 -8.04
C VAL A 187 13.54 12.85 -8.61
N PHE A 188 13.40 12.18 -9.75
CA PHE A 188 14.45 11.35 -10.35
C PHE A 188 15.69 12.17 -10.72
N ALA A 189 15.50 13.35 -11.30
CA ALA A 189 16.58 14.29 -11.64
C ALA A 189 17.35 14.75 -10.39
N SER A 190 16.70 14.76 -9.23
CA SER A 190 17.26 15.21 -7.95
C SER A 190 17.96 14.11 -7.15
N MET A 191 17.77 12.83 -7.51
CA MET A 191 18.27 11.68 -6.73
C MET A 191 19.78 11.68 -6.50
N ARG A 192 20.56 12.28 -7.41
CA ARG A 192 22.02 12.36 -7.28
C ARG A 192 22.47 13.29 -6.13
N MET A 193 21.62 14.24 -5.76
CA MET A 193 21.82 15.19 -4.65
C MET A 193 21.21 14.69 -3.33
N LEU A 194 20.35 13.67 -3.38
CA LEU A 194 19.67 13.07 -2.23
C LEU A 194 20.43 11.85 -1.70
N ARG A 195 21.63 12.07 -1.17
CA ARG A 195 22.42 10.99 -0.57
C ARG A 195 21.81 10.58 0.76
N ASN A 196 21.72 9.27 1.01
CA ASN A 196 21.23 8.69 2.28
C ASN A 196 19.94 9.35 2.80
N THR A 197 18.99 9.58 1.90
CA THR A 197 17.74 10.27 2.19
C THR A 197 16.59 9.27 2.25
N CYS A 198 15.79 9.30 3.32
CA CYS A 198 14.61 8.45 3.48
C CYS A 198 13.42 9.03 2.70
N ILE A 199 12.50 8.17 2.23
CA ILE A 199 11.32 8.61 1.48
C ILE A 199 10.38 9.53 2.28
N SER A 200 10.35 9.40 3.60
CA SER A 200 9.58 10.29 4.48
C SER A 200 10.13 11.72 4.46
N TYR A 201 11.45 11.86 4.41
CA TYR A 201 12.08 13.17 4.25
C TYR A 201 11.94 13.70 2.83
N MET A 202 11.98 12.83 1.81
CA MET A 202 11.65 13.24 0.43
C MET A 202 10.22 13.78 0.34
N ALA A 203 9.25 13.18 1.04
CA ALA A 203 7.87 13.66 1.10
C ALA A 203 7.80 15.07 1.71
N ASP A 204 8.58 15.36 2.76
CA ASP A 204 8.66 16.71 3.34
C ASP A 204 9.26 17.74 2.36
N ILE A 205 10.33 17.37 1.65
CA ILE A 205 10.93 18.22 0.60
C ILE A 205 9.87 18.50 -0.47
N PHE A 206 9.20 17.46 -0.96
CA PHE A 206 8.15 17.57 -1.98
C PHE A 206 7.01 18.48 -1.53
N ARG A 207 6.57 18.36 -0.28
CA ARG A 207 5.55 19.22 0.32
C ARG A 207 6.03 20.67 0.54
N GLY A 208 7.35 20.89 0.61
CA GLY A 208 7.94 22.19 0.94
C GLY A 208 8.03 22.45 2.45
N CYS A 209 7.91 21.41 3.29
CA CYS A 209 7.85 21.52 4.75
C CYS A 209 9.14 21.03 5.42
N LEU A 210 10.23 21.79 5.28
CA LEU A 210 11.50 21.48 5.93
C LEU A 210 11.58 22.09 7.33
N THR A 211 11.52 21.26 8.38
CA THR A 211 11.72 21.73 9.77
C THR A 211 13.21 21.88 10.09
N LYS A 212 13.57 22.89 10.90
CA LYS A 212 14.96 23.11 11.36
C LYS A 212 15.62 21.86 11.97
N LYS A 213 14.84 21.01 12.63
CA LYS A 213 15.30 19.73 13.21
C LYS A 213 15.66 18.70 12.13
N ARG A 214 14.83 18.57 11.08
CA ARG A 214 15.08 17.62 9.98
C ARG A 214 16.24 18.04 9.10
N VAL A 215 16.38 19.34 8.85
CA VAL A 215 17.49 19.91 8.07
C VAL A 215 18.85 19.59 8.73
N LYS A 216 18.98 19.87 10.04
CA LYS A 216 20.18 19.54 10.83
C LYS A 216 20.54 18.06 10.86
N GLN A 217 19.54 17.17 10.76
CA GLN A 217 19.77 15.72 10.79
C GLN A 217 20.40 15.19 9.49
N THR A 218 20.34 15.94 8.40
CA THR A 218 20.75 15.45 7.07
C THR A 218 22.12 15.93 6.59
N MET A 219 22.91 16.60 7.43
CA MET A 219 24.26 17.13 7.12
C MET A 219 24.38 18.09 5.89
N ASP A 220 23.31 18.28 5.11
CA ASP A 220 23.25 19.14 3.91
C ASP A 220 22.29 20.32 4.14
N ASP A 221 22.76 21.31 4.91
CA ASP A 221 21.87 22.26 5.62
C ASP A 221 21.12 23.32 4.77
N HIS A 222 21.35 23.49 3.45
CA HIS A 222 20.64 24.51 2.64
C HIS A 222 20.36 24.14 1.17
N SER A 223 20.80 22.97 0.70
CA SER A 223 20.71 22.60 -0.72
C SER A 223 19.35 22.01 -1.09
N HIS A 224 18.68 21.32 -0.16
CA HIS A 224 17.45 20.57 -0.47
C HIS A 224 16.23 21.46 -0.70
N GLY A 225 16.23 22.69 -0.17
CA GLY A 225 15.21 23.71 -0.48
C GLY A 225 15.29 24.27 -1.90
N ARG A 226 16.34 23.94 -2.66
CA ARG A 226 16.54 24.36 -4.06
C ARG A 226 16.35 23.23 -5.06
N LEU A 227 15.93 22.04 -4.60
CA LEU A 227 15.73 20.90 -5.47
C LEU A 227 14.54 21.14 -6.40
N PRO A 228 14.60 20.69 -7.66
CA PRO A 228 13.53 20.83 -8.64
C PRO A 228 12.12 20.41 -8.17
N PHE A 229 12.04 19.44 -7.24
CA PHE A 229 10.76 18.94 -6.72
C PHE A 229 10.33 19.56 -5.38
N PHE A 230 11.10 20.50 -4.83
CA PHE A 230 10.75 21.17 -3.59
C PHE A 230 9.45 21.95 -3.74
N GLY A 231 8.50 21.74 -2.83
CA GLY A 231 7.22 22.46 -2.80
C GLY A 231 6.21 22.11 -3.91
N LEU A 232 6.56 21.22 -4.86
CA LEU A 232 5.63 20.77 -5.91
C LEU A 232 4.38 20.06 -5.33
N GLY A 233 4.51 19.46 -4.15
CA GLY A 233 3.45 18.83 -3.38
C GLY A 233 2.76 19.74 -2.36
N SER A 234 2.97 21.06 -2.38
CA SER A 234 2.41 21.99 -1.37
C SER A 234 0.89 22.04 -1.31
N GLY A 235 0.20 21.65 -2.40
CA GLY A 235 -1.25 21.50 -2.46
C GLY A 235 -1.78 20.15 -1.99
N LEU A 236 -0.91 19.22 -1.57
CA LEU A 236 -1.28 17.87 -1.14
C LEU A 236 -1.28 17.72 0.38
N THR A 237 -2.04 16.75 0.86
CA THR A 237 -1.98 16.31 2.26
C THR A 237 -0.64 15.63 2.56
N ASP A 238 -0.26 15.57 3.84
CA ASP A 238 0.94 14.83 4.26
C ASP A 238 0.91 13.38 3.76
N THR A 239 -0.24 12.74 3.96
CA THR A 239 -0.52 11.37 3.54
C THR A 239 -0.35 11.21 2.03
N ASP A 240 -0.89 12.11 1.20
CA ASP A 240 -0.76 12.03 -0.25
C ASP A 240 0.70 12.21 -0.72
N CYS A 241 1.48 13.08 -0.06
CA CYS A 241 2.91 13.23 -0.32
C CYS A 241 3.69 11.96 0.04
N GLN A 242 3.37 11.32 1.17
CA GLN A 242 3.98 10.05 1.56
C GLN A 242 3.62 8.94 0.57
N ARG A 243 2.33 8.82 0.20
CA ARG A 243 1.82 7.85 -0.78
C ARG A 243 2.46 8.02 -2.15
N PHE A 244 2.72 9.25 -2.57
CA PHE A 244 3.47 9.52 -3.80
C PHE A 244 4.87 8.89 -3.75
N MET A 245 5.63 9.14 -2.68
CA MET A 245 6.99 8.58 -2.54
C MET A 245 6.97 7.05 -2.40
N GLN A 246 6.00 6.50 -1.68
CA GLN A 246 5.79 5.06 -1.54
C GLN A 246 5.45 4.42 -2.89
N LYS A 247 4.58 5.05 -3.70
CA LYS A 247 4.25 4.60 -5.05
C LYS A 247 5.49 4.50 -5.93
N LEU A 248 6.38 5.50 -5.88
CA LEU A 248 7.63 5.46 -6.66
C LEU A 248 8.51 4.26 -6.29
N VAL A 249 8.49 3.84 -5.02
CA VAL A 249 9.19 2.62 -4.56
C VAL A 249 8.46 1.35 -4.98
N ILE A 250 7.14 1.28 -4.78
CA ILE A 250 6.32 0.09 -5.09
C ILE A 250 6.38 -0.24 -6.59
N ASP A 251 6.39 0.79 -7.44
CA ASP A 251 6.39 0.66 -8.90
C ASP A 251 7.81 0.65 -9.51
N ASP A 252 8.85 0.44 -8.70
CA ASP A 252 10.26 0.24 -9.09
C ASP A 252 10.97 1.43 -9.75
N TYR A 253 10.38 2.62 -9.65
CA TYR A 253 11.07 3.85 -10.06
C TYR A 253 12.18 4.23 -9.09
N LEU A 254 11.96 3.97 -7.80
CA LEU A 254 12.93 4.05 -6.71
C LEU A 254 13.07 2.68 -6.05
N TYR A 255 14.18 2.44 -5.36
CA TYR A 255 14.35 1.31 -4.46
C TYR A 255 14.95 1.76 -3.13
N LEU A 256 14.79 0.95 -2.09
CA LEU A 256 15.32 1.25 -0.75
C LEU A 256 16.61 0.47 -0.51
N ARG A 257 17.72 1.19 -0.34
CA ARG A 257 18.97 0.64 0.18
C ARG A 257 18.86 0.53 1.69
N LEU A 258 18.88 -0.69 2.19
CA LEU A 258 18.74 -0.97 3.62
C LEU A 258 20.09 -0.84 4.31
N THR A 259 20.09 -0.19 5.48
CA THR A 259 21.25 -0.10 6.35
C THR A 259 20.81 -0.38 7.78
N SER A 260 21.47 -1.33 8.43
CA SER A 260 21.27 -1.60 9.85
C SER A 260 22.03 -0.58 10.68
N THR A 261 21.33 0.05 11.61
CA THR A 261 21.94 0.92 12.61
C THR A 261 22.56 0.10 13.76
N ARG A 262 23.33 0.77 14.62
CA ARG A 262 23.93 0.16 15.82
C ARG A 262 22.91 -0.45 16.79
N HIS A 263 21.66 0.02 16.76
CA HIS A 263 20.56 -0.48 17.60
C HIS A 263 19.68 -1.53 16.91
N MET A 264 20.18 -2.18 15.84
CA MET A 264 19.45 -3.17 15.04
C MET A 264 18.18 -2.63 14.34
N THR A 265 17.95 -1.32 14.35
CA THR A 265 16.91 -0.69 13.53
C THR A 265 17.37 -0.66 12.08
N VAL A 266 16.48 -1.04 11.16
CA VAL A 266 16.73 -0.99 9.72
C VAL A 266 16.22 0.34 9.17
N ILE A 267 17.09 1.09 8.48
CA ILE A 267 16.73 2.32 7.79
C ILE A 267 16.80 2.06 6.27
N GLY A 268 15.79 2.52 5.55
CA GLY A 268 15.73 2.45 4.08
C GLY A 268 16.01 3.81 3.45
N TYR A 269 17.14 3.92 2.76
CA TYR A 269 17.50 5.10 1.99
C TYR A 269 17.07 4.94 0.54
N ALA A 270 16.38 5.93 0.00
CA ALA A 270 15.92 5.89 -1.38
C ALA A 270 17.10 6.00 -2.36
N ALA A 271 17.02 5.23 -3.45
CA ALA A 271 17.95 5.27 -4.56
C ALA A 271 17.18 5.13 -5.88
N LEU A 272 17.72 5.69 -6.96
CA LEU A 272 17.07 5.69 -8.27
C LEU A 272 17.08 4.29 -8.88
N GLY A 273 15.91 3.75 -9.19
CA GLY A 273 15.75 2.45 -9.85
C GLY A 273 16.01 2.50 -11.35
N LYS A 274 16.11 1.33 -11.98
CA LYS A 274 16.29 1.21 -13.44
C LYS A 274 15.11 1.84 -14.20
N LYS A 275 13.88 1.58 -13.76
CA LYS A 275 12.66 2.14 -14.38
C LYS A 275 12.62 3.67 -14.30
N GLY A 276 12.98 4.24 -13.15
CA GLY A 276 13.11 5.70 -12.95
C GLY A 276 14.20 6.31 -13.83
N SER A 277 15.35 5.65 -13.93
CA SER A 277 16.47 6.09 -14.78
C SER A 277 16.09 6.09 -16.26
N ASN A 278 15.41 5.02 -16.72
CA ASN A 278 14.95 4.90 -18.11
C ASN A 278 13.91 5.98 -18.43
N LEU A 279 12.91 6.20 -17.57
CA LEU A 279 11.89 7.22 -17.80
C LEU A 279 12.51 8.63 -17.85
N LEU A 280 13.48 8.91 -16.98
CA LEU A 280 14.21 10.17 -16.98
C LEU A 280 15.03 10.36 -18.27
N ASN A 281 15.64 9.30 -18.80
CA ASN A 281 16.42 9.37 -20.05
C ASN A 281 15.52 9.63 -21.27
N LYS A 282 14.39 8.91 -21.39
CA LYS A 282 13.39 9.16 -22.44
C LYS A 282 12.93 10.61 -22.44
N TYR A 283 12.63 11.15 -21.26
CA TYR A 283 12.24 12.54 -21.10
C TYR A 283 13.33 13.52 -21.56
N LYS A 284 14.60 13.27 -21.22
CA LYS A 284 15.73 14.10 -21.68
C LYS A 284 15.94 14.06 -23.19
N GLN A 285 15.60 12.92 -23.82
CA GLN A 285 15.64 12.74 -25.27
C GLN A 285 14.39 13.30 -25.98
N GLN A 286 13.49 13.95 -25.23
CA GLN A 286 12.21 14.47 -25.72
C GLN A 286 11.34 13.39 -26.38
N GLU A 287 11.51 12.13 -25.97
CA GLU A 287 10.66 11.04 -26.40
C GLU A 287 9.28 11.16 -25.76
N ASN A 288 8.24 10.77 -26.50
CA ASN A 288 6.89 10.74 -25.99
C ASN A 288 6.74 9.64 -24.93
N VAL A 289 6.29 10.00 -23.73
CA VAL A 289 6.01 9.04 -22.65
C VAL A 289 4.60 8.47 -22.86
N PRO A 290 4.46 7.17 -23.20
CA PRO A 290 3.16 6.58 -23.47
C PRO A 290 2.31 6.52 -22.18
N PRO A 291 0.96 6.49 -22.30
CA PRO A 291 0.07 6.55 -21.14
C PRO A 291 0.29 5.49 -20.07
N ASN A 292 0.75 4.29 -20.46
CA ASN A 292 1.06 3.17 -19.56
C ASN A 292 2.37 3.33 -18.77
N GLU A 293 3.25 4.24 -19.18
CA GLU A 293 4.50 4.57 -18.47
C GLU A 293 4.38 5.78 -17.55
N ARG A 294 3.28 6.54 -17.68
CA ARG A 294 2.94 7.68 -16.83
C ARG A 294 2.60 7.25 -15.40
N ILE A 295 2.81 8.18 -14.47
CA ILE A 295 2.70 7.93 -13.04
C ILE A 295 1.46 8.65 -12.50
N TYR A 296 0.39 7.90 -12.22
CA TYR A 296 -0.86 8.46 -11.72
C TYR A 296 -1.06 8.21 -10.22
N LEU A 297 -1.66 9.18 -9.52
CA LEU A 297 -1.97 9.07 -8.10
C LEU A 297 -3.37 9.62 -7.80
N HIS A 298 -4.17 8.84 -7.07
CA HIS A 298 -5.42 9.30 -6.49
C HIS A 298 -5.15 10.20 -5.29
N VAL A 299 -5.59 11.45 -5.32
CA VAL A 299 -5.42 12.42 -4.23
C VAL A 299 -6.73 13.13 -3.92
N SER A 300 -6.80 13.74 -2.73
CA SER A 300 -7.92 14.60 -2.35
C SER A 300 -7.96 15.85 -3.26
N ASP A 301 -9.16 16.36 -3.58
CA ASP A 301 -9.35 17.44 -4.56
C ASP A 301 -8.61 18.71 -4.10
N ALA A 302 -7.40 18.93 -4.63
CA ALA A 302 -6.48 19.98 -4.22
C ALA A 302 -6.82 21.35 -4.85
N LYS A 303 -8.11 21.67 -4.95
CA LYS A 303 -8.63 22.72 -5.84
C LYS A 303 -8.53 24.17 -5.34
N GLU A 304 -8.15 24.44 -4.09
CA GLU A 304 -8.02 25.84 -3.63
C GLU A 304 -6.59 26.41 -3.61
N LYS A 305 -5.54 25.58 -3.69
CA LYS A 305 -4.14 26.08 -3.70
C LYS A 305 -3.34 25.79 -4.97
N ARG A 306 -3.87 25.01 -5.92
CA ARG A 306 -3.16 24.58 -7.14
C ARG A 306 -3.23 25.55 -8.34
N ARG A 307 -3.86 26.72 -8.22
CA ARG A 307 -4.01 27.68 -9.34
C ARG A 307 -2.70 28.29 -9.88
N SER A 308 -1.54 28.01 -9.31
CA SER A 308 -0.26 28.59 -9.77
C SER A 308 0.75 27.61 -10.39
N SER A 309 0.50 26.30 -10.46
CA SER A 309 1.41 25.34 -11.11
C SER A 309 0.71 24.70 -12.31
N LYS A 310 1.29 24.87 -13.50
CA LYS A 310 0.73 24.50 -14.80
C LYS A 310 0.21 23.04 -14.87
N GLY A 311 -1.06 22.89 -15.26
CA GLY A 311 -1.56 21.79 -16.09
C GLY A 311 -1.76 20.42 -15.45
N HIS A 312 -2.80 20.27 -14.63
CA HIS A 312 -3.29 18.94 -14.21
C HIS A 312 -4.76 18.78 -14.57
N THR A 313 -5.05 17.82 -15.46
CA THR A 313 -6.42 17.44 -15.83
C THR A 313 -6.87 16.26 -14.95
N ASP A 314 -8.09 16.35 -14.43
CA ASP A 314 -8.81 15.26 -13.77
C ASP A 314 -9.09 14.15 -14.79
N LEU A 315 -8.65 12.92 -14.54
CA LEU A 315 -8.73 11.80 -15.50
C LEU A 315 -9.89 10.84 -15.23
N ASP A 316 -10.58 10.97 -14.10
CA ASP A 316 -11.70 10.09 -13.74
C ASP A 316 -13.02 10.50 -14.43
N GLY A 317 -13.00 11.52 -15.28
CA GLY A 317 -14.17 12.09 -15.96
C GLY A 317 -14.54 11.47 -17.32
N ASP A 318 -13.73 10.56 -17.87
CA ASP A 318 -13.89 10.08 -19.25
C ASP A 318 -14.52 8.68 -19.40
N ASP A 319 -15.22 8.18 -18.38
CA ASP A 319 -16.05 6.98 -18.51
C ASP A 319 -17.55 7.26 -18.21
N GLN A 320 -18.35 7.13 -19.27
CA GLN A 320 -19.79 6.78 -19.29
C GLN A 320 -20.92 7.83 -19.30
N THR A 321 -20.72 9.15 -19.41
CA THR A 321 -21.90 10.07 -19.51
C THR A 321 -21.99 11.01 -20.70
N ASN A 322 -20.98 11.14 -21.56
CA ASN A 322 -21.01 12.16 -22.62
C ASN A 322 -21.35 11.69 -24.04
N ASN A 323 -21.73 10.42 -24.23
CA ASN A 323 -22.03 9.87 -25.56
C ASN A 323 -23.50 9.98 -26.03
N ASN A 324 -24.40 10.55 -25.22
CA ASN A 324 -25.83 10.68 -25.58
C ASN A 324 -26.33 12.13 -25.78
N ALA A 325 -25.55 13.16 -25.44
CA ALA A 325 -25.98 14.56 -25.61
C ALA A 325 -25.64 15.16 -26.99
N ASN A 326 -24.56 14.70 -27.63
CA ASN A 326 -24.10 15.25 -28.92
C ASN A 326 -24.68 14.55 -30.17
N LYS A 327 -25.45 13.47 -30.00
CA LYS A 327 -26.11 12.77 -31.11
C LYS A 327 -27.50 13.35 -31.46
N ARG A 328 -28.10 14.15 -30.57
CA ARG A 328 -29.43 14.77 -30.76
C ARG A 328 -29.42 16.18 -31.35
N LYS A 329 -28.26 16.83 -31.49
CA LYS A 329 -28.13 18.18 -32.08
C LYS A 329 -27.66 18.23 -33.54
N ARG A 330 -27.48 17.07 -34.20
CA ARG A 330 -27.04 16.99 -35.61
C ARG A 330 -28.08 16.43 -36.59
N LEU A 331 -29.35 16.34 -36.18
CA LEU A 331 -30.45 15.81 -37.01
C LEU A 331 -31.65 16.75 -37.16
N SER A 332 -31.52 18.05 -36.84
CA SER A 332 -32.58 19.05 -37.02
C SER A 332 -32.19 20.24 -37.90
N SER A 333 -31.18 20.11 -38.77
CA SER A 333 -30.79 21.16 -39.73
C SER A 333 -30.64 20.62 -41.16
N ALA A 334 -31.40 19.59 -41.50
CA ALA A 334 -31.56 19.12 -42.86
C ALA A 334 -33.05 18.80 -43.11
N LYS A 335 -33.83 19.85 -43.37
CA LYS A 335 -35.00 19.88 -44.24
C LYS A 335 -35.31 21.32 -44.61
#